data_AF-A0A7Z9M1P3-F1
#
_entry.id   AF-A0A7Z9M1P3-F1
#
_cell.length_a   1.000
_cell.length_b   1.000
_cell.length_c   1.000
_cell.angle_alpha   90.00
_cell.angle_beta   90.00
_cell.angle_gamma   90.00
#
_symmetry.space_group_name_H-M   'P 1'
#
loop_
_entity.id
_entity.type
_entity.pdbx_description
1 polymer ?
#
loop_
_entity_poly.entity_id
_entity_poly.type
_entity_poly.pdbx_seq_one_letter_code
_entity_poly.pdbx_strand_id
1 'polypeptide(L)'
;RIVTVDALAPFRQSGPARLEGDPAVLEYLLPVADDVFDINCCVSISSEKMRNEHVSSLQLSKSSLTNLTWSFAQMLAHHTSTGCPMKSGDLIGSGTISGETKDSRGCLLELTWRGTEPFDLPDGTQRRFLQDGDELTIKAWCESEGATRIGFGACSGIILPAN
;
A
#
# COMPACT_ATOMS: atom_id res chain seq x y z
N ARG A 1 2.97 10.71 -11.87
CA ARG A 1 1.88 10.31 -12.80
C ARG A 1 0.62 10.11 -11.97
N ILE A 2 -0.55 10.52 -12.45
CA ILE A 2 -1.85 10.27 -11.78
C ILE A 2 -2.64 9.34 -12.71
N VAL A 3 -3.12 8.21 -12.18
CA VAL A 3 -4.03 7.29 -12.89
C VAL A 3 -5.45 7.70 -12.55
N THR A 4 -6.30 7.91 -13.56
CA THR A 4 -7.68 8.37 -13.34
C THR A 4 -8.56 7.23 -12.82
N VAL A 5 -9.58 7.58 -12.03
CA VAL A 5 -10.57 6.62 -11.52
C VAL A 5 -11.30 5.92 -12.67
N ASP A 6 -11.59 6.62 -13.77
CA ASP A 6 -12.22 6.04 -14.96
C ASP A 6 -11.37 4.90 -15.57
N ALA A 7 -10.05 5.06 -15.59
CA ALA A 7 -9.15 4.02 -16.06
C ALA A 7 -9.15 2.79 -15.13
N LEU A 8 -9.42 2.99 -13.84
CA LEU A 8 -9.50 1.94 -12.83
C LEU A 8 -10.86 1.24 -12.78
N ALA A 9 -11.89 1.74 -13.49
CA ALA A 9 -13.24 1.19 -13.46
C ALA A 9 -13.31 -0.33 -13.78
N PRO A 10 -12.52 -0.90 -14.71
CA PRO A 10 -12.52 -2.34 -14.97
C PRO A 10 -11.95 -3.21 -13.83
N PHE A 11 -11.29 -2.60 -12.85
CA PHE A 11 -10.62 -3.28 -11.74
C PHE A 11 -11.33 -3.07 -10.41
N ARG A 12 -12.59 -2.61 -10.43
CA ARG A 12 -13.44 -2.51 -9.24
C ARG A 12 -13.75 -3.90 -8.69
N GLN A 13 -13.66 -4.05 -7.38
CA GLN A 13 -14.00 -5.27 -6.67
C GLN A 13 -14.69 -4.95 -5.33
N SER A 14 -15.22 -5.99 -4.70
CA SER A 14 -15.65 -5.93 -3.30
C SER A 14 -14.44 -5.88 -2.37
N GLY A 15 -14.56 -5.11 -1.28
CA GLY A 15 -13.61 -5.17 -0.18
C GLY A 15 -13.74 -6.47 0.62
N PRO A 16 -12.96 -6.63 1.69
CA PRO A 16 -13.10 -7.79 2.56
C PRO A 16 -14.48 -7.75 3.22
N ALA A 17 -15.08 -8.93 3.40
CA ALA A 17 -16.30 -9.05 4.19
C ALA A 17 -16.05 -8.57 5.63
N ARG A 18 -17.06 -7.96 6.24
CA ARG A 18 -17.01 -7.65 7.68
C ARG A 18 -16.95 -8.93 8.49
N LEU A 19 -16.21 -8.90 9.59
CA LEU A 19 -16.03 -10.07 10.45
C LEU A 19 -17.26 -10.30 11.31
N GLU A 20 -17.44 -11.55 11.77
CA GLU A 20 -18.46 -11.87 12.75
C GLU A 20 -18.26 -11.04 14.03
N GLY A 21 -19.31 -10.35 14.47
CA GLY A 21 -19.27 -9.48 15.65
C GLY A 21 -18.90 -8.02 15.35
N ASP A 22 -18.55 -7.67 14.10
CA ASP A 22 -18.36 -6.27 13.73
C ASP A 22 -19.65 -5.46 13.94
N PRO A 23 -19.57 -4.23 14.49
CA PRO A 23 -20.74 -3.38 14.64
C PRO A 23 -21.33 -3.01 13.28
N ALA A 24 -22.63 -2.71 13.25
CA ALA A 24 -23.28 -2.20 12.06
C ALA A 24 -22.62 -0.90 11.56
N VAL A 25 -22.51 -0.76 10.24
CA VAL A 25 -22.05 0.47 9.61
C VAL A 25 -23.12 1.55 9.78
N LEU A 26 -22.70 2.76 10.15
CA LEU A 26 -23.61 3.91 10.29
C LEU A 26 -24.23 4.27 8.93
N GLU A 27 -25.48 4.74 8.92
CA GLU A 27 -26.25 4.95 7.69
C GLU A 27 -25.57 5.87 6.66
N TYR A 28 -24.87 6.91 7.11
CA TYR A 28 -24.20 7.84 6.19
C TYR A 28 -22.95 7.25 5.49
N LEU A 29 -22.51 6.06 5.91
CA LEU A 29 -21.43 5.30 5.29
C LEU A 29 -21.96 4.18 4.37
N LEU A 30 -23.27 4.15 4.15
CA LEU A 30 -23.96 3.24 3.22
C LEU A 30 -24.31 3.95 1.90
N PRO A 31 -24.46 3.21 0.79
CA PRO A 31 -24.23 1.77 0.67
C PRO A 31 -22.73 1.41 0.73
N VAL A 32 -22.42 0.22 1.25
CA VAL A 32 -21.10 -0.39 1.02
C VAL A 32 -21.11 -0.92 -0.40
N ALA A 33 -20.57 -0.15 -1.34
CA ALA A 33 -20.46 -0.53 -2.73
C ALA A 33 -19.19 -1.33 -3.01
N ASP A 34 -19.17 -2.07 -4.12
CA ASP A 34 -17.99 -2.71 -4.71
C ASP A 34 -17.05 -1.64 -5.28
N ASP A 35 -16.46 -0.85 -4.38
CA ASP A 35 -15.78 0.40 -4.68
C ASP A 35 -14.34 0.42 -4.17
N VAL A 36 -13.78 -0.76 -3.86
CA VAL A 36 -12.32 -0.92 -3.79
C VAL A 36 -11.79 -1.27 -5.18
N PHE A 37 -10.51 -1.01 -5.40
CA PHE A 37 -9.84 -1.30 -6.66
C PHE A 37 -8.81 -2.41 -6.44
N ASP A 38 -8.77 -3.39 -7.35
CA ASP A 38 -7.74 -4.42 -7.37
C ASP A 38 -6.42 -3.87 -7.91
N ILE A 39 -5.74 -3.15 -7.03
CA ILE A 39 -4.43 -2.55 -7.26
C ILE A 39 -3.41 -3.33 -6.44
N ASN A 40 -2.64 -4.15 -7.15
CA ASN A 40 -1.49 -4.86 -6.58
C ASN A 40 -0.41 -3.83 -6.23
N CYS A 41 0.14 -3.94 -5.02
CA CYS A 41 1.23 -3.11 -4.51
C CYS A 41 2.40 -4.00 -4.12
N CYS A 42 3.60 -3.65 -4.57
CA CYS A 42 4.84 -4.34 -4.24
C CYS A 42 5.86 -3.34 -3.70
N VAL A 43 6.50 -3.70 -2.59
CA VAL A 43 7.55 -2.90 -1.94
C VAL A 43 8.86 -3.68 -1.99
N SER A 44 9.92 -2.99 -2.39
CA SER A 44 11.27 -3.55 -2.47
C SER A 44 12.28 -2.62 -1.80
N ILE A 45 13.35 -3.22 -1.27
CA ILE A 45 14.48 -2.53 -0.64
C ILE A 45 15.79 -2.85 -1.36
N SER A 46 16.67 -1.88 -1.46
CA SER A 46 18.07 -2.09 -1.81
C SER A 46 18.95 -1.26 -0.89
N SER A 47 19.96 -1.87 -0.27
CA SER A 47 20.99 -1.10 0.43
C SER A 47 21.89 -0.36 -0.56
N GLU A 48 22.67 0.61 -0.08
CA GLU A 48 23.70 1.27 -0.88
C GLU A 48 24.73 0.26 -1.42
N LYS A 49 25.16 -0.68 -0.58
CA LYS A 49 26.10 -1.75 -0.98
C LYS A 49 25.52 -2.60 -2.11
N MET A 50 24.27 -3.04 -2.01
CA MET A 50 23.60 -3.79 -3.07
C MET A 50 23.59 -3.02 -4.40
N ARG A 51 23.28 -1.71 -4.37
CA ARG A 51 23.29 -0.88 -5.58
C ARG A 51 24.69 -0.76 -6.19
N ASN A 52 25.72 -0.54 -5.37
CA ASN A 52 27.11 -0.44 -5.81
C ASN A 52 27.63 -1.77 -6.41
N GLU A 53 27.21 -2.89 -5.83
CA GLU A 53 27.59 -4.25 -6.26
C GLU A 53 26.64 -4.82 -7.34
N HIS A 54 25.70 -4.03 -7.85
CA HIS A 54 24.70 -4.43 -8.86
C HIS A 54 23.86 -5.65 -8.46
N VAL A 55 23.63 -5.81 -7.15
CA VAL A 55 22.74 -6.83 -6.59
C VAL A 55 21.30 -6.34 -6.69
N SER A 56 20.40 -7.20 -7.18
CA SER A 56 18.98 -6.87 -7.33
C SER A 56 18.32 -6.55 -5.98
N SER A 57 17.42 -5.56 -5.97
CA SER A 57 16.58 -5.23 -4.80
C SER A 57 15.82 -6.45 -4.28
N LEU A 58 15.66 -6.55 -2.96
CA LEU A 58 14.84 -7.57 -2.30
C LEU A 58 13.38 -7.11 -2.24
N GLN A 59 12.44 -7.93 -2.71
CA GLN A 59 11.01 -7.69 -2.47
C GLN A 59 10.68 -7.99 -1.00
N LEU A 60 10.13 -7.00 -0.30
CA LEU A 60 9.75 -7.10 1.10
C LEU A 60 8.29 -7.52 1.28
N SER A 61 7.42 -6.96 0.45
CA SER A 61 5.98 -7.13 0.62
C SER A 61 5.27 -7.06 -0.73
N LYS A 62 4.21 -7.88 -0.87
CA LYS A 62 3.23 -7.79 -1.93
C LYS A 62 1.83 -7.87 -1.33
N SER A 63 1.02 -6.85 -1.56
CA SER A 63 -0.36 -6.75 -1.06
C SER A 63 -1.28 -6.20 -2.15
N SER A 64 -2.56 -6.01 -1.84
CA SER A 64 -3.53 -5.36 -2.73
C SER A 64 -4.43 -4.40 -1.96
N LEU A 65 -4.89 -3.35 -2.64
CA LEU A 65 -5.91 -2.44 -2.09
C LEU A 65 -7.25 -3.12 -1.83
N THR A 66 -7.47 -4.35 -2.34
CA THR A 66 -8.64 -5.17 -1.96
C THR A 66 -8.64 -5.55 -0.48
N ASN A 67 -7.53 -5.39 0.24
CA ASN A 67 -7.45 -5.58 1.69
C ASN A 67 -8.00 -4.38 2.50
N LEU A 68 -8.41 -3.28 1.85
CA LEU A 68 -8.95 -2.10 2.54
C LEU A 68 -10.35 -2.37 3.08
N THR A 69 -10.52 -2.29 4.40
CA THR A 69 -11.82 -2.42 5.08
C THR A 69 -12.77 -1.25 4.80
N TRP A 70 -12.22 -0.06 4.49
CA TRP A 70 -12.97 1.15 4.17
C TRP A 70 -12.63 1.60 2.75
N SER A 71 -13.64 1.81 1.91
CA SER A 71 -13.41 2.34 0.55
C SER A 71 -13.04 3.82 0.59
N PHE A 72 -12.41 4.33 -0.47
CA PHE A 72 -12.12 5.77 -0.58
C PHE A 72 -13.39 6.63 -0.53
N ALA A 73 -14.53 6.14 -1.06
CA ALA A 73 -15.80 6.84 -0.94
C ALA A 73 -16.25 6.95 0.53
N GLN A 74 -16.11 5.89 1.33
CA GLN A 74 -16.42 5.93 2.75
C GLN A 74 -15.47 6.84 3.53
N MET A 75 -14.16 6.81 3.21
CA MET A 75 -13.18 7.71 3.80
C MET A 75 -13.51 9.17 3.52
N LEU A 76 -13.92 9.50 2.29
CA LEU A 76 -14.33 10.85 1.89
C LEU A 76 -15.66 11.27 2.56
N ALA A 77 -16.65 10.39 2.60
CA ALA A 77 -17.92 10.63 3.29
C ALA A 77 -17.69 10.90 4.78
N HIS A 78 -16.83 10.10 5.42
CA HIS A 78 -16.45 10.31 6.81
C HIS A 78 -15.71 11.64 7.03
N HIS A 79 -14.70 11.93 6.20
CA HIS A 79 -13.93 13.16 6.30
C HIS A 79 -14.82 14.41 6.24
N THR A 80 -15.82 14.39 5.36
CA THR A 80 -16.72 15.54 5.12
C THR A 80 -17.95 15.59 6.04
N SER A 81 -18.18 14.56 6.86
CA SER A 81 -19.40 14.39 7.67
C SER A 81 -19.67 15.53 8.67
N THR A 82 -18.63 16.22 9.12
CA THR A 82 -18.72 17.36 10.06
C THR A 82 -18.68 18.73 9.37
N GLY A 83 -18.69 18.75 8.04
CA GLY A 83 -18.54 19.99 7.25
C GLY A 83 -17.10 20.37 6.92
N CYS A 84 -16.13 19.47 7.13
CA CYS A 84 -14.75 19.70 6.67
C CYS A 84 -14.71 19.83 5.14
N PRO A 85 -14.25 20.96 4.58
CA PRO A 85 -14.25 21.18 3.14
C PRO A 85 -13.10 20.42 2.45
N MET A 86 -13.39 19.88 1.27
CA MET A 86 -12.38 19.33 0.35
C MET A 86 -12.12 20.29 -0.81
N LYS A 87 -10.88 20.31 -1.29
CA LYS A 87 -10.44 21.12 -2.43
C LYS A 87 -9.85 20.24 -3.52
N SER A 88 -9.90 20.73 -4.75
CA SER A 88 -9.18 20.10 -5.86
C SER A 88 -7.70 20.06 -5.56
N GLY A 89 -7.10 18.87 -5.69
CA GLY A 89 -5.70 18.63 -5.37
C GLY A 89 -5.44 18.07 -3.97
N ASP A 90 -6.46 18.00 -3.11
CA ASP A 90 -6.33 17.30 -1.82
C ASP A 90 -6.04 15.81 -2.05
N LEU A 91 -5.24 15.23 -1.14
CA LEU A 91 -4.78 13.84 -1.19
C LEU A 91 -5.36 13.07 0.00
N ILE A 92 -6.01 11.92 -0.27
CA ILE A 92 -6.49 11.00 0.74
C ILE A 92 -5.59 9.76 0.72
N GLY A 93 -4.84 9.54 1.78
CA GLY A 93 -4.06 8.31 1.97
C GLY A 93 -4.95 7.19 2.48
N SER A 94 -4.78 5.97 1.96
CA SER A 94 -5.51 4.77 2.39
C SER A 94 -5.19 4.33 3.82
N GLY A 95 -4.06 4.80 4.37
CA GLY A 95 -3.36 4.13 5.46
C GLY A 95 -2.44 3.01 4.96
N THR A 96 -1.72 2.38 5.88
CA THR A 96 -0.84 1.24 5.59
C THR A 96 -1.66 0.06 5.06
N ILE A 97 -1.25 -0.53 3.93
CA ILE A 97 -1.94 -1.64 3.30
C ILE A 97 -1.26 -2.94 3.71
N SER A 98 -1.93 -3.71 4.57
CA SER A 98 -1.45 -5.00 5.08
C SER A 98 -2.44 -6.11 4.76
N GLY A 99 -1.94 -7.23 4.26
CA GLY A 99 -2.71 -8.48 4.18
C GLY A 99 -2.50 -9.35 5.41
N GLU A 100 -3.08 -10.54 5.39
CA GLU A 100 -3.05 -11.49 6.53
C GLU A 100 -1.68 -12.18 6.70
N THR A 101 -0.90 -12.29 5.62
CA THR A 101 0.38 -13.01 5.60
C THR A 101 1.56 -12.10 5.91
N LYS A 102 2.67 -12.67 6.41
CA LYS A 102 3.87 -11.90 6.76
C LYS A 102 4.44 -11.13 5.55
N ASP A 103 4.42 -11.73 4.37
CA ASP A 103 4.90 -11.19 3.10
C ASP A 103 3.92 -10.21 2.43
N SER A 104 2.78 -9.89 3.09
CA SER A 104 1.83 -8.87 2.63
C SER A 104 1.64 -7.73 3.64
N ARG A 105 2.46 -7.67 4.70
CA ARG A 105 2.48 -6.59 5.70
C ARG A 105 3.00 -5.27 5.10
N GLY A 106 2.37 -4.15 5.43
CA GLY A 106 2.57 -2.88 4.76
C GLY A 106 3.70 -2.00 5.32
N CYS A 107 4.28 -2.34 6.48
CA CYS A 107 5.44 -1.62 7.01
C CYS A 107 6.44 -2.52 7.73
N LEU A 108 7.66 -1.99 7.94
CA LEU A 108 8.73 -2.71 8.64
C LEU A 108 8.41 -3.02 10.10
N LEU A 109 7.60 -2.19 10.77
CA LEU A 109 7.13 -2.45 12.13
C LEU A 109 6.36 -3.78 12.20
N GLU A 110 5.48 -4.02 11.23
CA GLU A 110 4.71 -5.26 11.13
C GLU A 110 5.60 -6.39 10.61
N LEU A 111 6.35 -6.18 9.53
CA LEU A 111 7.17 -7.20 8.87
C LEU A 111 8.19 -7.82 9.83
N THR A 112 8.81 -6.98 10.66
CA THR A 112 9.86 -7.40 11.60
C THR A 112 9.35 -7.66 13.02
N TRP A 113 8.03 -7.58 13.21
CA TRP A 113 7.38 -7.71 14.51
C TRP A 113 8.01 -6.82 15.59
N ARG A 114 7.97 -5.51 15.35
CA ARG A 114 8.60 -4.49 16.22
C ARG A 114 10.11 -4.72 16.38
N GLY A 115 10.74 -5.23 15.32
CA GLY A 115 12.15 -5.52 15.26
C GLY A 115 12.58 -6.83 15.92
N THR A 116 11.69 -7.65 16.51
CA THR A 116 12.10 -8.92 17.11
C THR A 116 12.43 -9.99 16.08
N GLU A 117 11.93 -9.85 14.86
CA GLU A 117 12.14 -10.75 13.72
C GLU A 117 12.85 -10.00 12.56
N PRO A 118 14.17 -9.77 12.63
CA PRO A 118 14.90 -9.15 11.53
C PRO A 118 14.87 -10.01 10.27
N PHE A 119 15.17 -9.40 9.12
CA PHE A 119 15.38 -10.12 7.85
C PHE A 119 16.76 -9.79 7.27
N ASP A 120 17.30 -10.75 6.52
CA ASP A 120 18.58 -10.62 5.82
C ASP A 120 18.39 -9.98 4.45
N LEU A 121 19.31 -9.09 4.10
CA LEU A 121 19.49 -8.59 2.74
C LEU A 121 20.49 -9.47 1.98
N PRO A 122 20.40 -9.51 0.64
CA PRO A 122 21.33 -10.26 -0.21
C PRO A 122 22.81 -9.90 -0.04
N ASP A 123 23.13 -8.71 0.48
CA ASP A 123 24.50 -8.25 0.74
C ASP A 123 25.10 -8.77 2.07
N GLY A 124 24.35 -9.62 2.79
CA GLY A 124 24.71 -10.21 4.07
C GLY A 124 24.38 -9.33 5.29
N THR A 125 23.81 -8.15 5.09
CA THR A 125 23.39 -7.27 6.19
C THR A 125 21.96 -7.59 6.65
N GLN A 126 21.59 -7.16 7.86
CA GLN A 126 20.23 -7.34 8.38
C GLN A 126 19.48 -6.02 8.53
N ARG A 127 18.15 -6.10 8.49
CA ARG A 127 17.26 -4.97 8.78
C ARG A 127 16.20 -5.33 9.82
N ARG A 128 15.94 -4.35 10.69
CA ARG A 128 14.77 -4.27 11.58
C ARG A 128 13.89 -3.09 11.14
N PHE A 129 14.55 -1.95 10.95
CA PHE A 129 14.02 -0.75 10.31
C PHE A 129 14.98 -0.30 9.21
N LEU A 130 14.62 0.78 8.51
CA LEU A 130 15.48 1.40 7.51
C LEU A 130 16.77 1.91 8.14
N GLN A 131 17.85 1.83 7.38
CA GLN A 131 19.15 2.41 7.68
C GLN A 131 19.51 3.45 6.61
N ASP A 132 20.46 4.34 6.93
CA ASP A 132 21.00 5.30 5.97
C ASP A 132 21.51 4.58 4.72
N GLY A 133 21.23 5.15 3.55
CA GLY A 133 21.57 4.57 2.26
C GLY A 133 20.58 3.53 1.72
N ASP A 134 19.62 3.06 2.52
CA ASP A 134 18.55 2.18 2.01
C ASP A 134 17.66 2.94 1.02
N GLU A 135 17.39 2.33 -0.13
CA GLU A 135 16.37 2.76 -1.08
C GLU A 135 15.14 1.88 -0.93
N LEU A 136 13.98 2.49 -0.71
CA LEU A 136 12.69 1.82 -0.89
C LEU A 136 12.08 2.19 -2.23
N THR A 137 11.48 1.20 -2.88
CA THR A 137 10.69 1.38 -4.10
C THR A 137 9.34 0.69 -3.96
N ILE A 138 8.27 1.47 -4.13
CA ILE A 138 6.89 1.01 -4.24
C ILE A 138 6.49 1.01 -5.70
N LYS A 139 5.97 -0.12 -6.18
CA LYS A 139 5.35 -0.25 -7.51
C LYS A 139 3.92 -0.72 -7.35
N ALA A 140 3.02 -0.15 -8.13
CA ALA A 140 1.62 -0.56 -8.13
C ALA A 140 1.08 -0.76 -9.55
N TRP A 141 0.16 -1.71 -9.71
CA TRP A 141 -0.50 -2.00 -10.97
C TRP A 141 -1.85 -2.70 -10.78
N CYS A 142 -2.72 -2.58 -11.78
CA CYS A 142 -3.94 -3.38 -11.91
C CYS A 142 -3.76 -4.38 -13.04
N GLU A 143 -4.23 -5.60 -12.86
CA GLU A 143 -4.15 -6.68 -13.86
C GLU A 143 -5.34 -7.63 -13.64
N SER A 144 -6.11 -7.85 -14.69
CA SER A 144 -7.25 -8.77 -14.68
C SER A 144 -7.41 -9.38 -16.07
N GLU A 145 -8.02 -10.56 -16.14
CA GLU A 145 -8.26 -11.24 -17.41
C GLU A 145 -9.19 -10.38 -18.29
N GLY A 146 -8.80 -10.18 -19.56
CA GLY A 146 -9.59 -9.39 -20.51
C GLY A 146 -9.41 -7.87 -20.39
N ALA A 147 -8.65 -7.36 -19.41
CA ALA A 147 -8.34 -5.93 -19.29
C ALA A 147 -6.85 -5.64 -19.58
N THR A 148 -6.56 -4.46 -20.12
CA THR A 148 -5.18 -4.00 -20.31
C THR A 148 -4.57 -3.63 -18.96
N ARG A 149 -3.39 -4.18 -18.65
CA ARG A 149 -2.65 -3.86 -17.41
C ARG A 149 -2.41 -2.35 -17.28
N ILE A 150 -2.70 -1.79 -16.11
CA ILE A 150 -2.47 -0.37 -15.79
C ILE A 150 -1.42 -0.24 -14.69
N GLY A 151 -0.28 0.38 -15.01
CA GLY A 151 0.80 0.63 -14.06
C GLY A 151 0.83 2.07 -13.54
N PHE A 152 1.19 2.23 -12.27
CA PHE A 152 1.35 3.54 -11.61
C PHE A 152 2.77 4.12 -11.73
N GLY A 153 3.73 3.31 -12.18
CA GLY A 153 5.15 3.65 -12.16
C GLY A 153 5.80 3.24 -10.84
N ALA A 154 6.94 3.85 -10.52
CA ALA A 154 7.66 3.64 -9.27
C ALA A 154 7.60 4.89 -8.40
N CYS A 155 7.40 4.70 -7.09
CA CYS A 155 7.62 5.70 -6.05
C CYS A 155 8.83 5.24 -5.23
N SER A 156 9.94 5.95 -5.36
CA SER A 156 11.22 5.54 -4.76
C SER A 156 11.84 6.65 -3.93
N GLY A 157 12.59 6.28 -2.90
CA GLY A 157 13.31 7.23 -2.06
C GLY A 157 14.48 6.57 -1.34
N ILE A 158 15.59 7.30 -1.24
CA ILE A 158 16.80 6.90 -0.51
C ILE A 158 16.81 7.62 0.85
N ILE A 159 17.06 6.87 1.92
CA ILE A 159 17.25 7.42 3.26
C ILE A 159 18.63 8.08 3.34
N LEU A 160 18.66 9.37 3.66
CA LEU A 160 19.89 10.09 3.94
C LEU A 160 20.16 10.11 5.45
N PRO A 161 21.43 10.22 5.86
CA PRO A 161 21.78 10.43 7.26
C PRO A 161 21.06 11.64 7.86
N ALA A 162 20.81 11.56 9.16
CA ALA A 162 20.33 12.72 9.92
C ALA A 162 21.34 13.88 9.89
N ASN A 163 20.83 15.11 10.00
CA ASN A 163 21.64 16.32 10.05
C ASN A 163 22.34 16.52 11.40
#